data_AF-A0A1F3ENW6-F1
#
_entry.id   AF-A0A1F3ENW6-F1
#
_cell.length_a   1.000
_cell.length_b   1.000
_cell.length_c   1.000
_cell.angle_alpha   90.00
_cell.angle_beta   90.00
_cell.angle_gamma   90.00
#
_symmetry.space_group_name_H-M   'P 1'
#
loop_
_entity.id
_entity.type
_entity.pdbx_description
1 polymer ?
#
loop_
_entity_poly.entity_id
_entity_poly.type
_entity_poly.pdbx_seq_one_letter_code
_entity_poly.pdbx_strand_id
1 'polypeptide(L)'
;MSKPKLLIFILAVFFLGDLTYSFLQYYYTPLDGDISAGVVPSSFVQDLLNDPFGFHILSTGEKHVNPNRFFAHFFFKEYMRKVPIFLQKLTDPITSVYLSCALLKIMIHFLLIFILSSLISGTKNMLDKKFLISAALIIPLIQANGYWEHMGISDHSITYTFFYALPVGLLMFFLMTLYQVVYLDEVQKTGILKSLLILFSAVVLPLSGPLIPALVLIISVLTGFYYLQNPGRKGNLLSFSNLISTFQKIPFPVFLLLVPACLVSLYSLFLGRFDLNYGSETIPIADRYLKLPLGIYYQISQSLGVPLLLIIIGINYFLIKKHFNNTEGLKINGSLKWIGIFSVIYLLLLPLGGYRPYRPNILRYDTFVPITVALLYFYGKSSFFLLQNLKLRFRTNYLIGLFVLFAIFINSDHLETEEYHCERKALDFLVNSPDEITILPSGCNIMSWADPFADPKRSELNAEMLQFWGITKEKKLYYQDLGQK
;
A
#
# COMPACT_ATOMS: atom_id res chain seq x y z
N MET A 1 -17.63 34.49 10.56
CA MET A 1 -16.36 33.95 10.00
C MET A 1 -16.21 34.43 8.56
N SER A 2 -15.03 34.85 8.09
CA SER A 2 -14.88 35.28 6.68
C SER A 2 -15.06 34.08 5.73
N LYS A 3 -15.58 34.32 4.51
CA LYS A 3 -15.77 33.26 3.48
C LYS A 3 -14.57 32.30 3.32
N PRO A 4 -13.30 32.75 3.25
CA PRO A 4 -12.17 31.83 3.15
C PRO A 4 -11.94 30.99 4.42
N LYS A 5 -12.14 31.58 5.60
CA LYS A 5 -12.03 30.84 6.88
C LYS A 5 -13.16 29.80 7.00
N LEU A 6 -14.36 30.11 6.53
CA LEU A 6 -15.48 29.16 6.47
C LEU A 6 -15.18 27.97 5.57
N LEU A 7 -14.61 28.19 4.39
CA LEU A 7 -14.23 27.09 3.49
C LEU A 7 -13.16 26.19 4.12
N ILE A 8 -12.12 26.77 4.73
CA ILE A 8 -11.08 26.00 5.43
C ILE A 8 -11.69 25.15 6.54
N PHE A 9 -12.58 25.72 7.34
CA PHE A 9 -13.28 24.99 8.40
C PHE A 9 -14.11 23.83 7.84
N ILE A 10 -14.90 24.04 6.80
CA ILE A 10 -15.71 22.98 6.17
C ILE A 10 -14.82 21.84 5.65
N LEU A 11 -13.72 22.18 4.95
CA LEU A 11 -12.80 21.16 4.43
C LEU A 11 -12.07 20.41 5.55
N ALA A 12 -11.71 21.09 6.65
CA ALA A 12 -11.12 20.45 7.81
C ALA A 12 -12.10 19.51 8.52
N VAL A 13 -13.37 19.90 8.63
CA VAL A 13 -14.44 19.03 9.15
C VAL A 13 -14.65 17.83 8.25
N PHE A 14 -14.67 18.01 6.93
CA PHE A 14 -14.76 16.90 5.97
C PHE A 14 -13.58 15.93 6.12
N PHE A 15 -12.36 16.46 6.20
CA PHE A 15 -11.14 15.67 6.42
C PHE A 15 -11.17 14.87 7.73
N LEU A 16 -11.58 15.49 8.84
CA LEU A 16 -11.68 14.79 10.13
C LEU A 16 -12.85 13.79 10.16
N GLY A 17 -13.97 14.12 9.52
CA GLY A 17 -15.12 13.24 9.40
C GLY A 17 -14.77 11.96 8.65
N ASP A 18 -14.05 12.09 7.54
CA ASP A 18 -13.53 10.97 6.76
C ASP A 18 -12.60 10.08 7.59
N LEU A 19 -11.58 10.65 8.24
CA LEU A 19 -10.67 9.87 9.09
C LEU A 19 -11.40 9.13 10.21
N THR A 20 -12.42 9.76 10.80
CA THR A 20 -13.25 9.13 11.84
C THR A 20 -14.06 7.98 11.27
N TYR A 21 -14.65 8.17 10.09
CA TYR A 21 -15.43 7.13 9.41
C TYR A 21 -14.56 5.95 8.97
N SER A 22 -13.41 6.20 8.33
CA SER A 22 -12.46 5.15 7.97
C SER A 22 -11.90 4.42 9.19
N PHE A 23 -11.68 5.11 10.31
CA PHE A 23 -11.30 4.45 11.56
C PHE A 23 -12.37 3.45 12.02
N LEU A 24 -13.66 3.81 11.94
CA LEU A 24 -14.74 2.89 12.26
C LEU A 24 -14.74 1.69 11.31
N GLN A 25 -14.60 1.91 9.99
CA GLN A 25 -14.50 0.81 9.02
C GLN A 25 -13.36 -0.16 9.36
N TYR A 26 -12.19 0.36 9.73
CA TYR A 26 -11.06 -0.47 10.14
C TYR A 26 -11.24 -1.18 11.48
N TYR A 27 -11.97 -0.56 12.40
CA TYR A 27 -12.30 -1.17 13.69
C TYR A 27 -13.26 -2.35 13.53
N TYR A 28 -14.20 -2.25 12.58
CA TYR A 28 -15.17 -3.28 12.26
C TYR A 28 -14.68 -4.28 11.19
N THR A 29 -13.38 -4.30 10.88
CA THR A 29 -12.80 -5.35 10.01
C THR A 29 -12.45 -6.59 10.84
N PRO A 30 -12.85 -7.81 10.41
CA PRO A 30 -12.45 -9.06 11.08
C PRO A 30 -10.92 -9.32 11.00
N LEU A 31 -10.42 -10.21 11.85
CA LEU A 31 -9.01 -10.59 11.87
C LEU A 31 -8.67 -11.54 10.71
N ASP A 32 -7.53 -11.32 10.05
CA ASP A 32 -7.11 -12.15 8.92
C ASP A 32 -6.46 -13.48 9.34
N GLY A 33 -6.44 -14.43 8.40
CA GLY A 33 -5.92 -15.78 8.63
C GLY A 33 -4.40 -15.90 8.72
N ASP A 34 -3.63 -14.89 8.31
CA ASP A 34 -2.16 -14.93 8.35
C ASP A 34 -1.61 -14.35 9.66
N ILE A 35 -2.47 -13.76 10.49
CA ILE A 35 -2.05 -12.95 11.64
C ILE A 35 -1.31 -13.78 12.70
N SER A 36 -1.78 -14.98 13.00
CA SER A 36 -1.19 -15.83 14.04
C SER A 36 0.21 -16.33 13.66
N ALA A 37 0.35 -16.83 12.43
CA ALA A 37 1.62 -17.33 11.91
C ALA A 37 2.73 -16.25 11.86
N GLY A 38 2.35 -14.98 11.71
CA GLY A 38 3.31 -13.87 11.71
C GLY A 38 3.71 -13.35 13.10
N VAL A 39 2.84 -13.47 14.10
CA VAL A 39 3.02 -12.87 15.43
C VAL A 39 3.52 -13.88 16.46
N VAL A 40 2.92 -15.07 16.46
CA VAL A 40 3.42 -16.26 17.15
C VAL A 40 4.14 -17.06 16.08
N PRO A 41 5.41 -16.72 15.78
CA PRO A 41 6.06 -17.21 14.59
C PRO A 41 6.09 -18.73 14.59
N SER A 42 5.47 -19.33 13.58
CA SER A 42 5.71 -20.74 13.28
C SER A 42 7.22 -20.96 13.07
N SER A 43 7.70 -22.18 13.24
CA SER A 43 9.10 -22.55 12.94
C SER A 43 9.59 -21.93 11.62
N PHE A 44 8.77 -21.97 10.58
CA PHE A 44 9.08 -21.42 9.25
C PHE A 44 9.34 -19.90 9.18
N VAL A 45 8.71 -19.11 10.05
CA VAL A 45 8.90 -17.64 10.12
C VAL A 45 10.04 -17.30 11.08
N GLN A 46 10.28 -18.16 12.08
CA GLN A 46 11.35 -17.96 13.05
C GLN A 46 12.73 -17.99 12.37
N ASP A 47 12.93 -18.82 11.35
CA ASP A 47 14.17 -18.87 10.56
C ASP A 47 14.47 -17.54 9.85
N LEU A 48 13.44 -16.88 9.31
CA LEU A 48 13.57 -15.52 8.74
C LEU A 48 13.96 -14.51 9.82
N LEU A 49 13.33 -14.58 11.00
CA LEU A 49 13.61 -13.63 12.09
C LEU A 49 15.01 -13.80 12.70
N ASN A 50 15.56 -15.00 12.62
CA ASN A 50 16.91 -15.32 13.07
C ASN A 50 18.00 -14.94 12.04
N ASP A 51 17.61 -14.67 10.77
CA ASP A 51 18.52 -14.24 9.71
C ASP A 51 18.07 -12.92 9.05
N PRO A 52 18.20 -11.77 9.73
CA PRO A 52 17.63 -10.49 9.27
C PRO A 52 18.06 -10.01 7.90
N PHE A 53 19.28 -10.39 7.49
CA PHE A 53 19.86 -10.00 6.23
C PHE A 53 20.04 -11.19 5.27
N GLY A 54 19.61 -12.41 5.63
CA GLY A 54 19.73 -13.58 4.76
C GLY A 54 21.16 -14.14 4.64
N PHE A 55 22.09 -13.81 5.54
CA PHE A 55 23.47 -14.28 5.42
C PHE A 55 23.63 -15.78 5.67
N HIS A 56 22.81 -16.36 6.56
CA HIS A 56 22.80 -17.79 6.83
C HIS A 56 22.25 -18.56 5.63
N ILE A 57 21.19 -18.06 5.01
CA ILE A 57 20.62 -18.62 3.77
C ILE A 57 21.68 -18.66 2.66
N LEU A 58 22.50 -17.62 2.54
CA LEU A 58 23.55 -17.55 1.52
C LEU A 58 24.68 -18.53 1.75
N SER A 59 25.04 -18.82 3.00
CA SER A 59 26.11 -19.76 3.31
C SER A 59 25.67 -21.23 3.24
N THR A 60 24.42 -21.51 3.62
CA THR A 60 23.89 -22.89 3.71
C THR A 60 23.10 -23.33 2.47
N GLY A 61 22.53 -22.38 1.73
CA GLY A 61 21.58 -22.67 0.65
C GLY A 61 20.20 -23.12 1.14
N GLU A 62 19.96 -23.10 2.46
CA GLU A 62 18.66 -23.44 3.05
C GLU A 62 17.61 -22.40 2.63
N LYS A 63 16.43 -22.88 2.25
CA LYS A 63 15.33 -22.02 1.80
C LYS A 63 14.42 -21.71 2.97
N HIS A 64 13.97 -20.46 3.11
CA HIS A 64 13.05 -20.02 4.17
C HIS A 64 11.80 -19.37 3.57
N VAL A 65 10.76 -19.13 4.38
CA VAL A 65 9.57 -18.38 3.96
C VAL A 65 9.90 -16.89 3.87
N ASN A 66 9.64 -16.26 2.72
CA ASN A 66 9.80 -14.82 2.49
C ASN A 66 11.17 -14.24 2.94
N PRO A 67 12.31 -14.80 2.50
CA PRO A 67 13.66 -14.47 2.99
C PRO A 67 14.07 -13.00 2.83
N ASN A 68 13.36 -12.24 1.99
CA ASN A 68 13.66 -10.85 1.67
C ASN A 68 12.69 -9.84 2.29
N ARG A 69 11.93 -10.23 3.33
CA ARG A 69 10.90 -9.39 3.97
C ARG A 69 11.05 -9.27 5.48
N PHE A 70 12.28 -9.38 5.99
CA PHE A 70 12.55 -9.37 7.43
C PHE A 70 11.88 -8.21 8.16
N PHE A 71 12.05 -6.96 7.70
CA PHE A 71 11.53 -5.81 8.43
C PHE A 71 10.00 -5.78 8.47
N ALA A 72 9.32 -6.30 7.43
CA ALA A 72 7.87 -6.43 7.41
C ALA A 72 7.40 -7.35 8.54
N HIS A 73 7.98 -8.56 8.61
CA HIS A 73 7.68 -9.54 9.65
C HIS A 73 8.07 -9.05 11.04
N PHE A 74 9.23 -8.40 11.17
CA PHE A 74 9.70 -7.86 12.44
C PHE A 74 8.76 -6.78 12.97
N PHE A 75 8.42 -5.76 12.17
CA PHE A 75 7.51 -4.71 12.61
C PHE A 75 6.11 -5.23 12.87
N PHE A 76 5.61 -6.15 12.04
CA PHE A 76 4.32 -6.78 12.24
C PHE A 76 4.26 -7.52 13.58
N LYS A 77 5.23 -8.40 13.84
CA LYS A 77 5.35 -9.16 15.09
C LYS A 77 5.45 -8.24 16.29
N GLU A 78 6.37 -7.27 16.26
CA GLU A 78 6.61 -6.38 17.40
C GLU A 78 5.40 -5.50 17.70
N TYR A 79 4.72 -5.00 16.68
CA TYR A 79 3.50 -4.20 16.85
C TYR A 79 2.37 -5.03 17.45
N MET A 80 2.04 -6.17 16.84
CA MET A 80 0.91 -7.00 17.29
C MET A 80 1.17 -7.69 18.63
N ARG A 81 2.43 -7.83 19.06
CA ARG A 81 2.73 -8.34 20.40
C ARG A 81 2.62 -7.28 21.49
N LYS A 82 2.93 -6.03 21.18
CA LYS A 82 3.05 -4.96 22.20
C LYS A 82 1.82 -4.07 22.28
N VAL A 83 1.25 -3.68 21.14
CA VAL A 83 0.21 -2.67 21.08
C VAL A 83 -1.14 -3.17 21.61
N PRO A 84 -1.65 -4.37 21.27
CA PRO A 84 -2.87 -4.89 21.87
C PRO A 84 -2.77 -4.94 23.40
N ILE A 85 -1.70 -5.52 23.95
CA ILE A 85 -1.46 -5.61 25.39
C ILE A 85 -1.37 -4.22 26.05
N PHE A 86 -0.73 -3.25 25.39
CA PHE A 86 -0.69 -1.88 25.89
C PHE A 86 -2.10 -1.26 25.95
N LEU A 87 -2.93 -1.49 24.93
CA LEU A 87 -4.30 -0.98 24.85
C LEU A 87 -5.25 -1.63 25.85
N GLN A 88 -4.93 -2.83 26.37
CA GLN A 88 -5.70 -3.47 27.44
C GLN A 88 -5.74 -2.67 28.74
N LYS A 89 -4.85 -1.69 28.91
CA LYS A 89 -4.95 -0.72 30.02
C LYS A 89 -6.20 0.15 29.94
N LEU A 90 -6.85 0.22 28.77
CA LEU A 90 -8.00 1.06 28.49
C LEU A 90 -9.27 0.27 28.10
N THR A 91 -9.12 -1.00 27.69
CA THR A 91 -10.23 -1.82 27.15
C THR A 91 -10.02 -3.30 27.41
N ASP A 92 -11.04 -4.14 27.17
CA ASP A 92 -10.93 -5.59 27.27
C ASP A 92 -9.97 -6.21 26.21
N PRO A 93 -9.44 -7.43 26.44
CA PRO A 93 -8.52 -8.10 25.55
C PRO A 93 -8.99 -8.20 24.08
N ILE A 94 -10.25 -8.56 23.84
CA ILE A 94 -10.77 -8.72 22.48
C ILE A 94 -10.79 -7.36 21.77
N THR A 95 -11.40 -6.35 22.41
CA THR A 95 -11.48 -5.00 21.84
C THR A 95 -10.08 -4.40 21.59
N SER A 96 -9.10 -4.72 22.44
CA SER A 96 -7.72 -4.21 22.30
C SER A 96 -7.06 -4.61 20.98
N VAL A 97 -7.36 -5.81 20.46
CA VAL A 97 -6.82 -6.31 19.21
C VAL A 97 -7.42 -5.56 18.02
N TYR A 98 -8.75 -5.47 17.94
CA TYR A 98 -9.42 -4.71 16.87
C TYR A 98 -9.03 -3.24 16.88
N LEU A 99 -8.91 -2.63 18.07
CA LEU A 99 -8.44 -1.26 18.22
C LEU A 99 -7.00 -1.10 17.72
N SER A 100 -6.11 -2.05 18.00
CA SER A 100 -4.73 -2.01 17.49
C SER A 100 -4.69 -2.05 15.96
N CYS A 101 -5.48 -2.91 15.33
CA CYS A 101 -5.58 -3.01 13.87
C CYS A 101 -6.10 -1.70 13.27
N ALA A 102 -7.16 -1.14 13.84
CA ALA A 102 -7.76 0.11 13.41
C ALA A 102 -6.79 1.30 13.51
N LEU A 103 -6.06 1.41 14.63
CA LEU A 103 -5.09 2.47 14.86
C LEU A 103 -3.94 2.43 13.85
N LEU A 104 -3.44 1.25 13.51
CA LEU A 104 -2.40 1.13 12.50
C LEU A 104 -2.93 1.52 11.11
N LYS A 105 -4.07 0.96 10.71
CA LYS A 105 -4.65 1.22 9.38
C LYS A 105 -4.99 2.69 9.21
N ILE A 106 -5.58 3.36 10.20
CA ILE A 106 -5.87 4.79 10.10
C ILE A 106 -4.59 5.64 10.06
N MET A 107 -3.53 5.25 10.76
CA MET A 107 -2.24 5.93 10.69
C MET A 107 -1.64 5.85 9.28
N ILE A 108 -1.73 4.68 8.62
CA ILE A 108 -1.25 4.48 7.25
C ILE A 108 -2.14 5.23 6.25
N HIS A 109 -3.45 5.16 6.41
CA HIS A 109 -4.41 5.91 5.62
C HIS A 109 -4.09 7.42 5.69
N PHE A 110 -3.94 7.95 6.89
CA PHE A 110 -3.55 9.34 7.13
C PHE A 110 -2.21 9.68 6.47
N LEU A 111 -1.20 8.82 6.60
CA LEU A 111 0.11 9.00 5.96
C LEU A 111 -0.02 9.13 4.44
N LEU A 112 -0.83 8.29 3.80
CA LEU A 112 -1.07 8.31 2.36
C LEU A 112 -1.76 9.61 1.93
N ILE A 113 -2.85 10.03 2.61
CA ILE A 113 -3.52 11.31 2.32
C ILE A 113 -2.54 12.47 2.50
N PHE A 114 -1.75 12.47 3.59
CA PHE A 114 -0.80 13.52 3.87
C PHE A 114 0.26 13.67 2.78
N ILE A 115 0.87 12.56 2.34
CA ILE A 115 1.90 12.57 1.29
C ILE A 115 1.27 13.01 -0.03
N LEU A 116 0.19 12.38 -0.47
CA LEU A 116 -0.46 12.72 -1.75
C LEU A 116 -0.91 14.18 -1.79
N SER A 117 -1.58 14.65 -0.74
CA SER A 117 -2.04 16.05 -0.64
C SER A 117 -0.86 17.03 -0.67
N SER A 118 0.25 16.68 -0.03
CA SER A 118 1.47 17.48 -0.07
C SER A 118 2.09 17.55 -1.47
N LEU A 119 2.16 16.40 -2.18
CA LEU A 119 2.69 16.34 -3.55
C LEU A 119 1.80 17.11 -4.53
N ILE A 120 0.48 17.01 -4.39
CA ILE A 120 -0.51 17.68 -5.23
C ILE A 120 -0.44 19.20 -5.00
N SER A 121 -0.54 19.64 -3.74
CA SER A 121 -0.66 21.06 -3.38
C SER A 121 0.67 21.83 -3.37
N GLY A 122 1.78 21.13 -3.18
CA GLY A 122 3.11 21.72 -2.97
C GLY A 122 3.34 22.30 -1.57
N THR A 123 2.45 22.03 -0.60
CA THR A 123 2.60 22.48 0.80
C THR A 123 2.44 21.33 1.77
N LYS A 124 3.17 21.37 2.89
CA LYS A 124 3.06 20.41 4.00
C LYS A 124 2.16 20.91 5.13
N ASN A 125 1.69 22.15 5.05
CA ASN A 125 0.83 22.73 6.08
C ASN A 125 -0.60 22.20 5.89
N MET A 126 -1.06 21.36 6.81
CA MET A 126 -2.37 20.72 6.75
C MET A 126 -3.55 21.70 6.88
N LEU A 127 -3.32 22.89 7.47
CA LEU A 127 -4.33 23.93 7.59
C LEU A 127 -4.35 24.88 6.39
N ASP A 128 -3.40 24.71 5.45
CA ASP A 128 -3.40 25.48 4.22
C ASP A 128 -4.58 25.08 3.32
N LYS A 129 -5.25 26.08 2.76
CA LYS A 129 -6.39 25.87 1.86
C LYS A 129 -6.03 24.95 0.69
N LYS A 130 -4.83 25.06 0.13
CA LYS A 130 -4.37 24.21 -0.98
C LYS A 130 -4.25 22.76 -0.56
N PHE A 131 -3.71 22.51 0.65
CA PHE A 131 -3.61 21.15 1.19
C PHE A 131 -5.00 20.54 1.36
N LEU A 132 -5.91 21.25 2.03
CA LEU A 132 -7.26 20.76 2.33
C LEU A 132 -8.09 20.51 1.07
N ILE A 133 -7.96 21.35 0.03
CA ILE A 133 -8.60 21.08 -1.27
C ILE A 133 -8.01 19.81 -1.89
N SER A 134 -6.69 19.64 -1.88
CA SER A 134 -6.06 18.43 -2.42
C SER A 134 -6.47 17.17 -1.66
N ALA A 135 -6.56 17.24 -0.33
CA ALA A 135 -7.02 16.14 0.50
C ALA A 135 -8.49 15.80 0.19
N ALA A 136 -9.37 16.80 0.13
CA ALA A 136 -10.77 16.59 -0.21
C ALA A 136 -10.98 16.00 -1.62
N LEU A 137 -10.04 16.23 -2.56
CA LEU A 137 -10.10 15.63 -3.89
C LEU A 137 -9.83 14.11 -3.86
N ILE A 138 -8.88 13.67 -3.03
CA ILE A 138 -8.39 12.28 -3.04
C ILE A 138 -9.09 11.38 -2.03
N ILE A 139 -9.61 11.95 -0.93
CA ILE A 139 -10.27 11.21 0.16
C ILE A 139 -11.31 10.20 -0.36
N PRO A 140 -12.29 10.59 -1.20
CA PRO A 140 -13.33 9.65 -1.64
C PRO A 140 -12.77 8.44 -2.40
N LEU A 141 -11.55 8.53 -2.94
CA LEU A 141 -10.92 7.48 -3.72
C LEU A 141 -10.04 6.54 -2.88
N ILE A 142 -9.75 6.86 -1.62
CA ILE A 142 -9.00 6.00 -0.71
C ILE A 142 -10.02 5.26 0.17
N GLN A 143 -10.56 4.18 -0.36
CA GLN A 143 -11.67 3.45 0.26
C GLN A 143 -11.19 2.35 1.21
N ALA A 144 -12.00 2.04 2.23
CA ALA A 144 -11.76 0.89 3.11
C ALA A 144 -12.55 -0.36 2.68
N ASN A 145 -13.84 -0.21 2.36
CA ASN A 145 -14.77 -1.30 2.03
C ASN A 145 -15.38 -1.21 0.62
N GLY A 146 -15.32 -0.05 -0.05
CA GLY A 146 -15.94 0.13 -1.36
C GLY A 146 -15.33 -0.72 -2.49
N TYR A 147 -14.63 -0.10 -3.43
CA TYR A 147 -13.97 -0.81 -4.53
C TYR A 147 -12.62 -1.42 -4.10
N TRP A 148 -12.51 -1.89 -2.85
CA TRP A 148 -11.24 -2.26 -2.23
C TRP A 148 -10.54 -3.43 -2.96
N GLU A 149 -11.30 -4.42 -3.44
CA GLU A 149 -10.79 -5.57 -4.20
C GLU A 149 -10.15 -5.23 -5.55
N HIS A 150 -10.23 -3.97 -6.00
CA HIS A 150 -9.70 -3.52 -7.29
C HIS A 150 -8.94 -2.19 -7.25
N MET A 151 -9.17 -1.33 -6.27
CA MET A 151 -8.43 -0.07 -6.10
C MET A 151 -8.09 0.24 -4.64
N GLY A 152 -8.31 -0.72 -3.75
CA GLY A 152 -7.92 -0.60 -2.35
C GLY A 152 -6.41 -0.45 -2.22
N ILE A 153 -6.00 0.55 -1.43
CA ILE A 153 -4.59 0.72 -1.02
C ILE A 153 -4.35 0.01 0.31
N SER A 154 -5.30 0.14 1.25
CA SER A 154 -5.30 -0.58 2.51
C SER A 154 -6.13 -1.84 2.37
N ASP A 155 -5.57 -2.97 2.78
CA ASP A 155 -6.24 -4.27 2.74
C ASP A 155 -7.11 -4.47 3.98
N HIS A 156 -8.13 -5.33 3.89
CA HIS A 156 -8.88 -5.83 5.05
C HIS A 156 -7.98 -6.65 5.98
N SER A 157 -6.95 -7.30 5.45
CA SER A 157 -5.89 -7.92 6.23
C SER A 157 -4.92 -6.91 6.83
N ILE A 158 -4.74 -7.01 8.15
CA ILE A 158 -3.70 -6.25 8.85
C ILE A 158 -2.32 -6.77 8.43
N THR A 159 -2.18 -8.08 8.18
CA THR A 159 -0.96 -8.67 7.63
C THR A 159 -0.61 -8.01 6.30
N TYR A 160 -1.51 -7.96 5.32
CA TYR A 160 -1.20 -7.31 4.02
C TYR A 160 -1.03 -5.80 4.12
N THR A 161 -1.64 -5.14 5.10
CA THR A 161 -1.37 -3.74 5.40
C THR A 161 0.12 -3.50 5.76
N PHE A 162 0.73 -4.37 6.57
CA PHE A 162 2.17 -4.31 6.91
C PHE A 162 3.09 -4.59 5.73
N PHE A 163 2.66 -5.42 4.78
CA PHE A 163 3.53 -5.90 3.70
C PHE A 163 3.38 -5.09 2.41
N TYR A 164 2.26 -4.38 2.22
CA TYR A 164 1.98 -3.62 1.00
C TYR A 164 1.77 -2.13 1.28
N ALA A 165 0.68 -1.77 1.97
CA ALA A 165 0.28 -0.37 2.16
C ALA A 165 1.34 0.45 2.90
N LEU A 166 1.83 -0.05 4.05
CA LEU A 166 2.85 0.63 4.85
C LEU A 166 4.18 0.80 4.09
N PRO A 167 4.79 -0.25 3.51
CA PRO A 167 6.02 -0.12 2.73
C PRO A 167 5.88 0.83 1.54
N VAL A 168 4.74 0.81 0.84
CA VAL A 168 4.48 1.73 -0.27
C VAL A 168 4.37 3.18 0.24
N GLY A 169 3.65 3.43 1.33
CA GLY A 169 3.57 4.76 1.95
C GLY A 169 4.94 5.29 2.39
N LEU A 170 5.76 4.44 3.02
CA LEU A 170 7.13 4.80 3.40
C LEU A 170 8.04 5.00 2.18
N LEU A 171 7.87 4.22 1.11
CA LEU A 171 8.58 4.44 -0.15
C LEU A 171 8.21 5.78 -0.78
N MET A 172 6.94 6.17 -0.77
CA MET A 172 6.53 7.49 -1.27
C MET A 172 7.17 8.61 -0.45
N PHE A 173 7.23 8.46 0.88
CA PHE A 173 7.92 9.42 1.74
C PHE A 173 9.42 9.50 1.41
N PHE A 174 10.07 8.35 1.23
CA PHE A 174 11.47 8.27 0.80
C PHE A 174 11.71 8.97 -0.54
N LEU A 175 10.82 8.75 -1.51
CA LEU A 175 10.86 9.35 -2.85
C LEU A 175 10.51 10.85 -2.87
N MET A 176 10.08 11.46 -1.76
CA MET A 176 9.84 12.91 -1.71
C MET A 176 11.10 13.72 -2.06
N THR A 177 12.28 13.24 -1.67
CA THR A 177 13.55 13.91 -2.02
C THR A 177 13.78 13.86 -3.54
N LEU A 178 13.45 12.73 -4.18
CA LEU A 178 13.53 12.61 -5.63
C LEU A 178 12.54 13.55 -6.32
N TYR A 179 11.30 13.63 -5.82
CA TYR A 179 10.28 14.54 -6.34
C TYR A 179 10.72 16.01 -6.25
N GLN A 180 11.29 16.43 -5.12
CA GLN A 180 11.81 17.79 -4.97
C GLN A 180 12.88 18.13 -6.01
N VAL A 181 13.83 17.21 -6.22
CA VAL A 181 14.94 17.46 -7.14
C VAL A 181 14.53 17.36 -8.61
N VAL A 182 13.74 16.36 -8.98
CA VAL A 182 13.41 16.05 -10.39
C VAL A 182 12.18 16.81 -10.87
N TYR A 183 11.15 16.92 -10.01
CA TYR A 183 9.89 17.55 -10.39
C TYR A 183 9.85 19.02 -9.98
N LEU A 184 10.36 19.43 -8.82
CA LEU A 184 10.35 20.86 -8.43
C LEU A 184 11.60 21.62 -8.87
N ASP A 185 12.62 20.92 -9.40
CA ASP A 185 13.94 21.49 -9.70
C ASP A 185 14.61 22.16 -8.48
N GLU A 186 14.30 21.66 -7.27
CA GLU A 186 14.80 22.18 -6.00
C GLU A 186 15.89 21.27 -5.41
N VAL A 187 17.15 21.69 -5.51
CA VAL A 187 18.28 20.99 -4.89
C VAL A 187 18.53 21.52 -3.49
N GLN A 188 18.01 20.81 -2.48
CA GLN A 188 18.26 21.13 -1.08
C GLN A 188 19.54 20.44 -0.58
N LYS A 189 20.36 21.16 0.21
CA LYS A 189 21.49 20.56 0.91
C LYS A 189 20.98 19.51 1.92
N THR A 190 21.50 18.30 1.84
CA THR A 190 21.20 17.24 2.80
C THR A 190 22.15 17.34 3.99
N GLY A 191 21.63 17.74 5.15
CA GLY A 191 22.38 17.67 6.41
C GLY A 191 22.69 16.22 6.81
N ILE A 192 23.67 16.02 7.69
CA ILE A 192 24.17 14.69 8.09
C ILE A 192 23.04 13.79 8.59
N LEU A 193 22.17 14.29 9.47
CA LEU A 193 21.04 13.52 9.99
C LEU A 193 20.08 13.06 8.87
N LYS A 194 19.75 13.93 7.92
CA LYS A 194 18.90 13.59 6.77
C LYS A 194 19.57 12.54 5.89
N SER A 195 20.88 12.64 5.67
CA SER A 195 21.66 11.66 4.91
C SER A 195 21.67 10.29 5.58
N LEU A 196 21.86 10.24 6.91
CA LEU A 196 21.81 8.98 7.67
C LEU A 196 20.42 8.34 7.61
N LEU A 197 19.36 9.13 7.73
CA LEU A 197 17.98 8.63 7.61
C LEU A 197 17.68 8.10 6.21
N ILE A 198 18.17 8.76 5.15
CA ILE A 198 18.05 8.27 3.77
C ILE A 198 18.78 6.93 3.61
N LEU A 199 20.02 6.82 4.09
CA LEU A 199 20.81 5.59 4.00
C LEU A 199 20.16 4.44 4.77
N PHE A 200 19.69 4.71 5.99
CA PHE A 200 18.95 3.73 6.79
C PHE A 200 17.69 3.25 6.07
N SER A 201 16.90 4.19 5.53
CA SER A 201 15.67 3.87 4.78
C SER A 201 15.97 3.07 3.51
N ALA A 202 17.08 3.35 2.83
CA ALA A 202 17.51 2.64 1.63
C ALA A 202 17.85 1.16 1.89
N VAL A 203 18.17 0.80 3.14
CA VAL A 203 18.38 -0.60 3.56
C VAL A 203 17.06 -1.24 4.01
N VAL A 204 16.29 -0.54 4.85
CA VAL A 204 15.05 -1.08 5.43
C VAL A 204 13.98 -1.32 4.36
N LEU A 205 13.74 -0.35 3.47
CA LEU A 205 12.62 -0.38 2.54
C LEU A 205 12.65 -1.59 1.58
N PRO A 206 13.75 -1.90 0.87
CA PRO A 206 13.78 -3.05 -0.03
C PRO A 206 13.62 -4.40 0.68
N LEU A 207 13.81 -4.45 2.00
CA LEU A 207 13.62 -5.63 2.83
C LEU A 207 12.29 -5.59 3.64
N SER A 208 11.38 -4.65 3.31
CA SER A 208 10.11 -4.44 4.02
C SER A 208 8.85 -4.83 3.24
N GLY A 209 8.94 -5.24 1.98
CA GLY A 209 7.73 -5.61 1.22
C GLY A 209 8.04 -6.22 -0.15
N PRO A 210 7.12 -7.04 -0.70
CA PRO A 210 7.34 -7.75 -1.96
C PRO A 210 7.47 -6.82 -3.17
N LEU A 211 6.88 -5.62 -3.11
CA LEU A 211 6.85 -4.70 -4.25
C LEU A 211 8.06 -3.76 -4.28
N ILE A 212 8.61 -3.41 -3.13
CA ILE A 212 9.55 -2.30 -2.97
C ILE A 212 10.83 -2.47 -3.82
N PRO A 213 11.49 -3.63 -3.86
CA PRO A 213 12.69 -3.81 -4.68
C PRO A 213 12.45 -3.51 -6.15
N ALA A 214 11.37 -4.02 -6.72
CA ALA A 214 11.03 -3.80 -8.12
C ALA A 214 10.72 -2.32 -8.39
N LEU A 215 9.96 -1.67 -7.49
CA LEU A 215 9.61 -0.25 -7.61
C LEU A 215 10.85 0.64 -7.61
N VAL A 216 11.78 0.42 -6.67
CA VAL A 216 13.05 1.16 -6.59
C VAL A 216 13.84 1.01 -7.88
N LEU A 217 13.99 -0.21 -8.42
CA LEU A 217 14.75 -0.43 -9.64
C LEU A 217 14.11 0.25 -10.86
N ILE A 218 12.79 0.13 -11.03
CA ILE A 218 12.08 0.78 -12.15
C ILE A 218 12.22 2.30 -12.05
N ILE A 219 11.99 2.88 -10.87
CA ILE A 219 12.09 4.33 -10.65
C ILE A 219 13.51 4.83 -10.91
N SER A 220 14.52 4.09 -10.46
CA SER A 220 15.93 4.43 -10.71
C SER A 220 16.27 4.42 -12.19
N VAL A 221 15.82 3.41 -12.94
CA VAL A 221 16.03 3.33 -14.40
C VAL A 221 15.32 4.49 -15.12
N LEU A 222 14.07 4.78 -14.77
CA LEU A 222 13.33 5.90 -15.36
C LEU A 222 13.96 7.25 -15.03
N THR A 223 14.48 7.42 -13.81
CA THR A 223 15.23 8.62 -13.41
C THR A 223 16.52 8.75 -14.23
N GLY A 224 17.25 7.65 -14.45
CA GLY A 224 18.41 7.63 -15.33
C GLY A 224 18.06 8.07 -16.76
N PHE A 225 16.97 7.53 -17.33
CA PHE A 225 16.48 7.93 -18.65
C PHE A 225 16.06 9.40 -18.72
N TYR A 226 15.43 9.94 -17.67
CA TYR A 226 15.08 11.35 -17.59
C TYR A 226 16.32 12.25 -17.75
N TYR A 227 17.40 11.97 -17.01
CA TYR A 227 18.64 12.74 -17.12
C TYR A 227 19.38 12.54 -18.46
N LEU A 228 19.20 11.38 -19.11
CA LEU A 228 19.75 11.12 -20.44
C LEU A 228 19.09 11.95 -21.54
N GLN A 229 17.79 12.23 -21.44
CA GLN A 229 16.99 12.97 -22.44
C GLN A 229 17.25 14.50 -22.49
N ASN A 230 18.26 15.01 -21.77
CA ASN A 230 18.53 16.45 -21.72
C ASN A 230 18.79 17.07 -23.11
N PRO A 231 18.06 18.13 -23.50
CA PRO A 231 17.98 18.64 -24.88
C PRO A 231 19.24 19.32 -25.44
N GLY A 232 20.32 19.44 -24.66
CA GLY A 232 21.60 20.03 -25.09
C GLY A 232 22.55 19.06 -25.82
N ARG A 233 22.12 17.85 -26.18
CA ARG A 233 23.02 16.78 -26.65
C ARG A 233 22.86 16.48 -28.14
N LYS A 234 23.79 16.99 -28.96
CA LYS A 234 24.06 16.50 -30.32
C LYS A 234 25.12 15.39 -30.22
N GLY A 235 24.70 14.13 -30.21
CA GLY A 235 25.62 12.98 -30.18
C GLY A 235 24.93 11.64 -29.93
N ASN A 236 25.64 10.54 -30.19
CA ASN A 236 25.12 9.18 -30.03
C ASN A 236 24.76 8.89 -28.56
N LEU A 237 23.51 8.54 -28.28
CA LEU A 237 22.93 8.47 -26.93
C LEU A 237 23.63 7.42 -26.02
N LEU A 238 24.26 6.42 -26.63
CA LEU A 238 24.84 5.24 -25.97
C LEU A 238 26.39 5.26 -25.89
N SER A 239 27.05 6.37 -26.24
CA SER A 239 28.51 6.47 -26.07
C SER A 239 28.88 6.42 -24.58
N PHE A 240 29.95 5.68 -24.25
CA PHE A 240 30.45 5.56 -22.87
C PHE A 240 30.83 6.92 -22.24
N SER A 241 31.38 7.84 -23.04
CA SER A 241 31.67 9.21 -22.60
C SER A 241 30.41 10.02 -22.26
N ASN A 242 29.29 9.74 -22.94
CA ASN A 242 28.00 10.38 -22.69
C ASN A 242 27.33 9.82 -21.42
N LEU A 243 27.57 8.55 -21.09
CA LEU A 243 27.12 7.96 -19.83
C LEU A 243 27.83 8.61 -18.64
N ILE A 244 29.17 8.71 -18.65
CA ILE A 244 29.95 9.33 -17.57
C ILE A 244 29.53 10.78 -17.33
N SER A 245 29.39 11.57 -18.40
CA SER A 245 28.94 12.97 -18.28
C SER A 245 27.48 13.11 -17.81
N THR A 246 26.65 12.07 -17.94
CA THR A 246 25.30 12.03 -17.37
C THR A 246 25.35 11.79 -15.87
N PHE A 247 26.15 10.82 -15.42
CA PHE A 247 26.34 10.56 -14.01
C PHE A 247 26.83 11.80 -13.26
N GLN A 248 27.75 12.57 -13.85
CA GLN A 248 28.23 13.83 -13.24
C GLN A 248 27.15 14.91 -13.07
N LYS A 249 26.04 14.84 -13.80
CA LYS A 249 24.96 15.84 -13.74
C LYS A 249 23.87 15.50 -12.74
N ILE A 250 23.82 14.25 -12.24
CA ILE A 250 22.80 13.84 -11.28
C ILE A 250 23.16 14.46 -9.91
N PRO A 251 22.23 15.19 -9.26
CA PRO A 251 22.51 15.78 -7.96
C PRO A 251 22.86 14.73 -6.90
N PHE A 252 23.83 15.04 -6.03
CA PHE A 252 24.28 14.13 -4.98
C PHE A 252 23.14 13.55 -4.11
N PRO A 253 22.09 14.31 -3.71
CA PRO A 253 20.97 13.74 -2.96
C PRO A 253 20.23 12.61 -3.70
N VAL A 254 20.19 12.66 -5.04
CA VAL A 254 19.58 11.61 -5.86
C VAL A 254 20.46 10.36 -5.90
N PHE A 255 21.78 10.53 -5.99
CA PHE A 255 22.73 9.41 -5.86
C PHE A 255 22.63 8.72 -4.51
N LEU A 256 22.67 9.51 -3.44
CA LEU A 256 22.60 9.01 -2.06
C LEU A 256 21.32 8.21 -1.81
N LEU A 257 20.22 8.60 -2.46
CA LEU A 257 18.94 7.93 -2.38
C LEU A 257 18.90 6.66 -3.23
N LEU A 258 19.20 6.74 -4.53
CA LEU A 258 18.92 5.66 -5.47
C LEU A 258 20.01 4.57 -5.50
N VAL A 259 21.29 4.90 -5.38
CA VAL A 259 22.35 3.90 -5.53
C VAL A 259 22.33 2.86 -4.42
N PRO A 260 22.33 3.24 -3.12
CA PRO A 260 22.24 2.26 -2.04
C PRO A 260 20.94 1.45 -2.12
N ALA A 261 19.81 2.12 -2.39
CA ALA A 261 18.51 1.46 -2.51
C ALA A 261 18.48 0.44 -3.66
N CYS A 262 19.11 0.74 -4.80
CA CYS A 262 19.25 -0.21 -5.91
C CYS A 262 20.08 -1.42 -5.53
N LEU A 263 21.22 -1.23 -4.86
CA LEU A 263 22.09 -2.34 -4.44
C LEU A 263 21.35 -3.29 -3.50
N VAL A 264 20.67 -2.73 -2.49
CA VAL A 264 19.88 -3.54 -1.55
C VAL A 264 18.63 -4.12 -2.21
N SER A 265 18.03 -3.46 -3.20
CA SER A 265 16.91 -4.03 -3.98
C SER A 265 17.33 -5.22 -4.83
N LEU A 266 18.49 -5.15 -5.49
CA LEU A 266 19.05 -6.29 -6.23
C LEU A 266 19.38 -7.45 -5.27
N TYR A 267 19.96 -7.13 -4.12
CA TYR A 267 20.22 -8.10 -3.05
C TYR A 267 18.92 -8.75 -2.54
N SER A 268 17.88 -7.96 -2.27
CA SER A 268 16.56 -8.42 -1.84
C SER A 268 15.90 -9.34 -2.88
N LEU A 269 15.97 -8.99 -4.17
CA LEU A 269 15.48 -9.86 -5.24
C LEU A 269 16.29 -11.16 -5.36
N PHE A 270 17.59 -11.10 -5.11
CA PHE A 270 18.45 -12.27 -5.08
C PHE A 270 18.10 -13.20 -3.91
N LEU A 271 17.92 -12.67 -2.69
CA LEU A 271 17.44 -13.42 -1.54
C LEU A 271 16.08 -14.07 -1.81
N GLY A 272 15.18 -13.39 -2.53
CA GLY A 272 13.87 -13.93 -2.90
C GLY A 272 13.90 -15.25 -3.69
N ARG A 273 15.04 -15.63 -4.27
CA ARG A 273 15.20 -16.95 -4.94
C ARG A 273 15.21 -18.13 -3.97
N PHE A 274 15.48 -17.88 -2.70
CA PHE A 274 15.48 -18.87 -1.62
C PHE A 274 14.13 -18.97 -0.92
N ASP A 275 13.06 -18.40 -1.49
CA ASP A 275 11.72 -18.52 -0.93
C ASP A 275 11.20 -19.97 -1.05
N LEU A 276 10.72 -20.52 0.05
CA LEU A 276 10.04 -21.82 0.08
C LEU A 276 8.59 -21.75 -0.42
N ASN A 277 7.97 -20.57 -0.37
CA ASN A 277 6.55 -20.43 -0.64
C ASN A 277 6.19 -20.89 -2.06
N TYR A 278 5.20 -21.78 -2.17
CA TYR A 278 4.61 -22.24 -3.44
C TYR A 278 5.59 -22.89 -4.43
N GLY A 279 6.72 -23.42 -3.96
CA GLY A 279 7.73 -24.08 -4.80
C GLY A 279 7.20 -25.28 -5.60
N SER A 280 6.12 -25.92 -5.13
CA SER A 280 5.45 -27.06 -5.79
C SER A 280 4.41 -26.66 -6.83
N GLU A 281 4.00 -25.39 -6.88
CA GLU A 281 2.83 -24.94 -7.68
C GLU A 281 3.25 -24.05 -8.87
N THR A 282 4.48 -24.21 -9.37
CA THR A 282 5.02 -23.32 -10.40
C THR A 282 4.54 -23.70 -11.80
N ILE A 283 3.90 -22.75 -12.49
CA ILE A 283 3.65 -22.84 -13.94
C ILE A 283 4.80 -22.20 -14.74
N PRO A 284 5.01 -22.60 -16.02
CA PRO A 284 5.95 -21.98 -16.95
C PRO A 284 5.81 -20.46 -17.05
N ILE A 285 6.92 -19.75 -17.29
CA ILE A 285 6.92 -18.27 -17.42
C ILE A 285 5.99 -17.81 -18.54
N ALA A 286 5.96 -18.53 -19.67
CA ALA A 286 5.06 -18.22 -20.78
C ALA A 286 3.59 -18.21 -20.36
N ASP A 287 3.14 -19.21 -19.58
CA ASP A 287 1.77 -19.31 -19.09
C ASP A 287 1.42 -18.17 -18.11
N ARG A 288 2.41 -17.71 -17.32
CA ARG A 288 2.22 -16.53 -16.45
C ARG A 288 1.96 -15.27 -17.28
N TYR A 289 2.69 -15.09 -18.38
CA TYR A 289 2.45 -13.97 -19.29
C TYR A 289 1.10 -14.06 -19.99
N LEU A 290 0.65 -15.25 -20.37
CA LEU A 290 -0.68 -15.46 -20.98
C LEU A 290 -1.84 -15.16 -20.02
N LYS A 291 -1.61 -15.28 -18.70
CA LYS A 291 -2.58 -14.95 -17.65
C LYS A 291 -2.70 -13.45 -17.37
N LEU A 292 -1.65 -12.67 -17.64
CA LEU A 292 -1.61 -11.23 -17.31
C LEU A 292 -2.70 -10.39 -18.01
N PRO A 293 -3.01 -10.55 -19.32
CA PRO A 293 -4.08 -9.80 -19.96
C PRO A 293 -5.44 -9.98 -19.28
N LEU A 294 -5.74 -11.20 -18.85
CA LEU A 294 -6.99 -11.50 -18.13
C LEU A 294 -7.00 -10.84 -16.74
N GLY A 295 -5.86 -10.83 -16.04
CA GLY A 295 -5.70 -10.11 -14.78
C GLY A 295 -5.95 -8.61 -14.94
N ILE A 296 -5.39 -7.98 -15.98
CA ILE A 296 -5.62 -6.55 -16.30
C ILE A 296 -7.10 -6.30 -16.61
N TYR A 297 -7.72 -7.17 -17.41
CA TYR A 297 -9.15 -7.06 -17.73
C TYR A 297 -10.01 -7.10 -16.47
N TYR A 298 -9.77 -8.05 -15.56
CA TYR A 298 -10.54 -8.13 -14.31
C TYR A 298 -10.30 -6.96 -13.37
N GLN A 299 -9.05 -6.51 -13.24
CA GLN A 299 -8.70 -5.34 -12.43
C GLN A 299 -9.46 -4.08 -12.87
N ILE A 300 -9.73 -3.95 -14.16
CA ILE A 300 -10.43 -2.79 -14.73
C ILE A 300 -11.94 -3.02 -14.78
N SER A 301 -12.43 -4.20 -15.15
CA SER A 301 -13.84 -4.39 -15.51
C SER A 301 -14.75 -4.89 -14.40
N GLN A 302 -14.22 -5.51 -13.33
CA GLN A 302 -15.04 -6.12 -12.28
C GLN A 302 -15.64 -5.11 -11.30
N SER A 303 -15.15 -3.87 -11.28
CA SER A 303 -15.74 -2.78 -10.52
C SER A 303 -15.74 -1.48 -11.29
N LEU A 304 -16.59 -0.54 -10.87
CA LEU A 304 -16.65 0.80 -11.47
C LEU A 304 -15.52 1.71 -11.02
N GLY A 305 -14.81 1.40 -9.94
CA GLY A 305 -13.81 2.28 -9.34
C GLY A 305 -12.68 2.65 -10.29
N VAL A 306 -11.94 1.67 -10.81
CA VAL A 306 -10.82 1.90 -11.74
C VAL A 306 -11.28 2.54 -13.05
N PRO A 307 -12.35 2.09 -13.73
CA PRO A 307 -12.88 2.74 -14.94
C PRO A 307 -13.24 4.20 -14.72
N LEU A 308 -13.95 4.53 -13.64
CA LEU A 308 -14.34 5.92 -13.36
C LEU A 308 -13.11 6.80 -13.11
N LEU A 309 -12.11 6.29 -12.39
CA LEU A 309 -10.84 6.97 -12.19
C LEU A 309 -10.13 7.24 -13.54
N LEU A 310 -10.06 6.23 -14.43
CA LEU A 310 -9.45 6.40 -15.75
C LEU A 310 -10.22 7.40 -16.63
N ILE A 311 -11.56 7.39 -16.57
CA ILE A 311 -12.41 8.34 -17.31
C ILE A 311 -12.13 9.78 -16.86
N ILE A 312 -12.13 10.05 -15.55
CA ILE A 312 -11.87 11.41 -15.06
C ILE A 312 -10.43 11.86 -15.34
N ILE A 313 -9.46 10.94 -15.29
CA ILE A 313 -8.07 11.18 -15.72
C ILE A 313 -8.02 11.57 -17.20
N GLY A 314 -8.76 10.86 -18.06
CA GLY A 314 -8.87 11.17 -19.49
C GLY A 314 -9.49 12.54 -19.75
N ILE A 315 -10.58 12.87 -19.05
CA ILE A 315 -11.21 14.20 -19.09
C ILE A 315 -10.21 15.28 -18.66
N ASN A 316 -9.52 15.08 -17.54
CA ASN A 316 -8.54 16.03 -17.03
C ASN A 316 -7.40 16.27 -18.01
N TYR A 317 -6.82 15.21 -18.57
CA TYR A 317 -5.78 15.29 -19.60
C TYR A 317 -6.26 16.10 -20.81
N PHE A 318 -7.46 15.79 -21.32
CA PHE A 318 -8.03 16.49 -22.47
C PHE A 318 -8.26 17.98 -22.18
N LEU A 319 -8.84 18.32 -21.02
CA LEU A 319 -9.08 19.72 -20.63
C LEU A 319 -7.78 20.50 -20.47
N ILE A 320 -6.75 19.90 -19.85
CA ILE A 320 -5.43 20.52 -19.71
C ILE A 320 -4.79 20.74 -21.09
N LYS A 321 -4.79 19.70 -21.94
CA LYS A 321 -4.22 19.80 -23.29
C LYS A 321 -4.92 20.85 -24.16
N LYS A 322 -6.25 20.95 -24.06
CA LYS A 322 -7.06 21.85 -24.87
C LYS A 322 -6.97 23.31 -24.41
N HIS A 323 -6.95 23.56 -23.10
CA HIS A 323 -7.10 24.91 -22.55
C HIS A 323 -5.84 25.48 -21.90
N PHE A 324 -4.84 24.64 -21.58
CA PHE A 324 -3.67 25.04 -20.79
C PHE A 324 -2.36 24.51 -21.41
N ASN A 325 -2.00 25.05 -22.57
CA ASN A 325 -0.70 24.79 -23.21
C ASN A 325 0.43 25.67 -22.62
N ASN A 326 0.49 25.76 -21.29
CA ASN A 326 1.55 26.44 -20.56
C ASN A 326 2.52 25.42 -19.94
N THR A 327 3.62 25.90 -19.35
CA THR A 327 4.67 25.05 -18.77
C THR A 327 4.13 24.06 -17.73
N GLU A 328 3.27 24.53 -16.82
CA GLU A 328 2.66 23.68 -15.79
C GLU A 328 1.70 22.63 -16.38
N GLY A 329 0.84 23.01 -17.32
CA GLY A 329 -0.08 22.07 -17.99
C GLY A 329 0.66 20.99 -18.77
N LEU A 330 1.73 21.37 -19.48
CA LEU A 330 2.62 20.43 -20.17
C LEU A 330 3.34 19.49 -19.19
N LYS A 331 3.79 20.02 -18.04
CA LYS A 331 4.46 19.23 -16.99
C LYS A 331 3.51 18.21 -16.35
N ILE A 332 2.28 18.61 -16.04
CA ILE A 332 1.23 17.71 -15.53
C ILE A 332 0.94 16.61 -16.56
N ASN A 333 0.65 16.96 -17.81
CA ASN A 333 0.40 15.96 -18.85
C ASN A 333 1.61 15.06 -19.13
N GLY A 334 2.84 15.60 -19.01
CA GLY A 334 4.08 14.84 -19.08
C GLY A 334 4.20 13.80 -17.96
N SER A 335 3.70 14.10 -16.75
CA SER A 335 3.69 13.13 -15.65
C SER A 335 2.82 11.91 -15.96
N LEU A 336 1.65 12.08 -16.63
CA LEU A 336 0.82 10.95 -17.05
C LEU A 336 1.55 10.01 -18.02
N LYS A 337 2.35 10.57 -18.93
CA LYS A 337 3.19 9.77 -19.85
C LYS A 337 4.17 8.90 -19.05
N TRP A 338 4.87 9.47 -18.07
CA TRP A 338 5.80 8.72 -17.23
C TRP A 338 5.11 7.67 -16.36
N ILE A 339 3.93 7.97 -15.83
CA ILE A 339 3.09 7.00 -15.10
C ILE A 339 2.66 5.85 -16.01
N GLY A 340 2.30 6.13 -17.27
CA GLY A 340 2.00 5.10 -18.26
C GLY A 340 3.19 4.19 -18.56
N ILE A 341 4.37 4.77 -18.78
CA ILE A 341 5.62 4.01 -19.00
C ILE A 341 5.95 3.15 -17.77
N PHE A 342 5.88 3.73 -16.57
CA PHE A 342 6.07 3.02 -15.31
C PHE A 342 5.10 1.84 -15.18
N SER A 343 3.81 2.06 -15.44
CA SER A 343 2.77 1.04 -15.31
C SER A 343 3.00 -0.12 -16.27
N VAL A 344 3.38 0.16 -17.53
CA VAL A 344 3.70 -0.87 -18.52
C VAL A 344 4.90 -1.71 -18.09
N ILE A 345 6.01 -1.07 -17.70
CA ILE A 345 7.21 -1.79 -17.23
C ILE A 345 6.89 -2.62 -16.00
N TYR A 346 6.17 -2.06 -15.03
CA TYR A 346 5.79 -2.74 -13.80
C TYR A 346 4.94 -3.99 -14.09
N LEU A 347 3.87 -3.86 -14.88
CA LEU A 347 3.00 -4.98 -15.23
C LEU A 347 3.74 -6.09 -15.97
N LEU A 348 4.66 -5.72 -16.89
CA LEU A 348 5.48 -6.69 -17.64
C LEU A 348 6.47 -7.46 -16.76
N LEU A 349 6.88 -6.90 -15.62
CA LEU A 349 7.79 -7.54 -14.68
C LEU A 349 7.07 -8.43 -13.65
N LEU A 350 5.77 -8.21 -13.40
CA LEU A 350 5.01 -9.01 -12.41
C LEU A 350 5.09 -10.53 -12.61
N PRO A 351 4.94 -11.09 -13.84
CA PRO A 351 5.05 -12.54 -14.06
C PRO A 351 6.39 -13.17 -13.64
N LEU A 352 7.47 -12.37 -13.61
CA LEU A 352 8.80 -12.83 -13.17
C LEU A 352 8.87 -13.05 -11.66
N GLY A 353 7.94 -12.49 -10.89
CA GLY A 353 7.85 -12.61 -9.43
C GLY A 353 7.29 -13.94 -8.91
N GLY A 354 6.93 -14.87 -9.80
CA GLY A 354 6.35 -16.17 -9.42
C GLY A 354 4.85 -16.29 -9.71
N TYR A 355 4.36 -17.54 -9.67
CA TYR A 355 2.93 -17.83 -9.67
C TYR A 355 2.48 -18.13 -8.24
N ARG A 356 1.26 -17.73 -7.87
CA ARG A 356 0.65 -18.07 -6.59
C ARG A 356 -0.80 -18.50 -6.82
N PRO A 357 -1.30 -19.55 -6.14
CA PRO A 357 -2.64 -20.09 -6.42
C PRO A 357 -3.76 -19.09 -6.14
N TYR A 358 -3.63 -18.32 -5.06
CA TYR A 358 -4.56 -17.26 -4.69
C TYR A 358 -4.49 -16.02 -5.59
N ARG A 359 -3.56 -15.98 -6.55
CA ARG A 359 -3.45 -14.95 -7.61
C ARG A 359 -3.39 -15.62 -8.98
N PRO A 360 -4.46 -16.29 -9.41
CA PRO A 360 -4.44 -17.15 -10.59
C PRO A 360 -4.16 -16.38 -11.88
N ASN A 361 -4.35 -15.06 -11.91
CA ASN A 361 -4.11 -14.18 -13.05
C ASN A 361 -2.91 -13.24 -12.89
N ILE A 362 -1.98 -13.54 -11.97
CA ILE A 362 -0.78 -12.76 -11.61
C ILE A 362 -1.08 -11.41 -10.93
N LEU A 363 -1.94 -10.60 -11.56
CA LEU A 363 -2.40 -9.32 -11.05
C LEU A 363 -3.54 -9.52 -10.04
N ARG A 364 -3.46 -8.77 -8.94
CA ARG A 364 -4.49 -8.61 -7.92
C ARG A 364 -4.35 -7.19 -7.34
N TYR A 365 -5.36 -6.70 -6.64
CA TYR A 365 -5.35 -5.35 -6.07
C TYR A 365 -4.13 -5.04 -5.20
N ASP A 366 -3.66 -5.99 -4.37
CA ASP A 366 -2.47 -5.85 -3.53
C ASP A 366 -1.19 -5.59 -4.34
N THR A 367 -1.06 -6.17 -5.53
CA THR A 367 0.03 -5.87 -6.46
C THR A 367 -0.25 -4.67 -7.36
N PHE A 368 -1.49 -4.23 -7.49
CA PHE A 368 -1.86 -3.06 -8.29
C PHE A 368 -1.71 -1.73 -7.55
N VAL A 369 -1.49 -1.75 -6.23
CA VAL A 369 -1.33 -0.56 -5.37
C VAL A 369 -0.39 0.51 -5.95
N PRO A 370 0.82 0.20 -6.48
CA PRO A 370 1.72 1.24 -6.96
C PRO A 370 1.16 2.03 -8.16
N ILE A 371 0.42 1.35 -9.05
CA ILE A 371 -0.26 1.99 -10.18
C ILE A 371 -1.42 2.84 -9.65
N THR A 372 -2.22 2.29 -8.73
CA THR A 372 -3.35 3.01 -8.12
C THR A 372 -2.91 4.32 -7.49
N VAL A 373 -1.88 4.30 -6.64
CA VAL A 373 -1.32 5.50 -6.01
C VAL A 373 -0.84 6.53 -7.04
N ALA A 374 -0.17 6.10 -8.12
CA ALA A 374 0.29 6.99 -9.17
C ALA A 374 -0.88 7.64 -9.92
N LEU A 375 -1.94 6.87 -10.21
CA LEU A 375 -3.16 7.38 -10.84
C LEU A 375 -3.88 8.38 -9.93
N LEU A 376 -3.98 8.11 -8.63
CA LEU A 376 -4.56 9.05 -7.65
C LEU A 376 -3.76 10.35 -7.57
N TYR A 377 -2.43 10.28 -7.58
CA TYR A 377 -1.58 11.47 -7.66
C TYR A 377 -1.89 12.29 -8.92
N PHE A 378 -1.94 11.66 -10.10
CA PHE A 378 -2.22 12.38 -11.34
C PHE A 378 -3.62 12.99 -11.35
N TYR A 379 -4.63 12.21 -10.96
CA TYR A 379 -6.00 12.69 -10.81
C TYR A 379 -6.03 13.91 -9.88
N GLY A 380 -5.49 13.80 -8.66
CA GLY A 380 -5.49 14.88 -7.69
C GLY A 380 -4.74 16.12 -8.20
N LYS A 381 -3.57 15.95 -8.82
CA LYS A 381 -2.77 17.05 -9.38
C LYS A 381 -3.49 17.77 -10.51
N SER A 382 -4.05 17.02 -11.44
CA SER A 382 -4.74 17.57 -12.60
C SER A 382 -6.08 18.21 -12.23
N SER A 383 -6.86 17.61 -11.33
CA SER A 383 -8.09 18.18 -10.79
C SER A 383 -7.83 19.47 -10.00
N PHE A 384 -6.84 19.47 -9.11
CA PHE A 384 -6.43 20.65 -8.37
C PHE A 384 -6.03 21.81 -9.28
N PHE A 385 -5.23 21.52 -10.32
CA PHE A 385 -4.84 22.50 -11.32
C PHE A 385 -6.05 23.07 -12.09
N LEU A 386 -6.98 22.22 -12.54
CA LEU A 386 -8.17 22.63 -13.26
C LEU A 386 -9.10 23.51 -12.40
N LEU A 387 -9.28 23.16 -11.13
CA LEU A 387 -10.09 23.96 -10.19
C LEU A 387 -9.56 25.39 -10.01
N GLN A 388 -8.24 25.56 -10.08
CA GLN A 388 -7.62 26.88 -9.97
C GLN A 388 -7.72 27.70 -11.26
N ASN A 389 -7.57 27.05 -12.42
CA ASN A 389 -7.31 27.73 -13.68
C ASN A 389 -8.52 27.79 -14.64
N LEU A 390 -9.54 26.95 -14.49
CA LEU A 390 -10.73 26.98 -15.36
C LEU A 390 -11.54 28.27 -15.19
N LYS A 391 -12.08 28.82 -16.29
CA LYS A 391 -13.06 29.92 -16.23
C LYS A 391 -14.30 29.49 -15.46
N LEU A 392 -14.99 30.43 -14.82
CA LEU A 392 -16.09 30.18 -13.87
C LEU A 392 -17.14 29.18 -14.40
N ARG A 393 -17.66 29.38 -15.63
CA ARG A 393 -18.67 28.48 -16.23
C ARG A 393 -18.19 27.03 -16.35
N PHE A 394 -16.98 26.81 -16.85
CA PHE A 394 -16.43 25.45 -17.00
C PHE A 394 -16.05 24.84 -15.66
N ARG A 395 -15.59 25.68 -14.72
CA ARG A 395 -15.26 25.26 -13.35
C ARG A 395 -16.50 24.74 -12.61
N THR A 396 -17.66 25.40 -12.77
CA THR A 396 -18.92 24.94 -12.16
C THR A 396 -19.32 23.57 -12.70
N ASN A 397 -19.33 23.37 -14.02
CA ASN A 397 -19.65 22.06 -14.61
C ASN A 397 -18.67 20.97 -14.17
N TYR A 398 -17.39 21.31 -14.08
CA TYR A 398 -16.35 20.40 -13.60
C TYR A 398 -16.57 20.02 -12.13
N LEU A 399 -16.91 20.97 -11.28
CA LEU A 399 -17.26 20.72 -9.87
C LEU A 399 -18.50 19.84 -9.73
N ILE A 400 -19.53 20.02 -10.56
CA ILE A 400 -20.70 19.13 -10.59
C ILE A 400 -20.26 17.70 -10.95
N GLY A 401 -19.40 17.54 -11.96
CA GLY A 401 -18.84 16.24 -12.32
C GLY A 401 -18.06 15.58 -11.18
N LEU A 402 -17.20 16.35 -10.48
CA LEU A 402 -16.50 15.85 -9.29
C LEU A 402 -17.45 15.47 -8.16
N PHE A 403 -18.52 16.24 -7.94
CA PHE A 403 -19.51 15.93 -6.92
C PHE A 403 -20.24 14.61 -7.22
N VAL A 404 -20.64 14.38 -8.46
CA VAL A 404 -21.24 13.10 -8.89
C VAL A 404 -20.26 11.95 -8.70
N LEU A 405 -18.99 12.14 -9.10
CA LEU A 405 -17.93 11.16 -8.89
C LEU A 405 -17.79 10.80 -7.41
N PHE A 406 -17.71 11.81 -6.54
CA PHE A 406 -17.59 11.62 -5.09
C PHE A 406 -18.80 10.92 -4.49
N ALA A 407 -20.01 11.27 -4.93
CA ALA A 407 -21.21 10.59 -4.47
C ALA A 407 -21.17 9.08 -4.79
N ILE A 408 -20.67 8.70 -5.97
CA ILE A 408 -20.53 7.27 -6.35
C ILE A 408 -19.54 6.56 -5.44
N PHE A 409 -18.37 7.15 -5.19
CA PHE A 409 -17.36 6.52 -4.35
C PHE A 409 -17.75 6.49 -2.86
N ILE A 410 -18.28 7.58 -2.32
CA ILE A 410 -18.74 7.63 -0.92
C ILE A 410 -19.87 6.61 -0.71
N ASN A 411 -20.78 6.46 -1.68
CA ASN A 411 -21.86 5.48 -1.59
C ASN A 411 -21.38 4.03 -1.65
N SER A 412 -20.28 3.72 -2.37
CA SER A 412 -19.75 2.36 -2.36
C SER A 412 -19.00 2.02 -1.08
N ASP A 413 -18.39 3.01 -0.42
CA ASP A 413 -17.59 2.82 0.79
C ASP A 413 -18.44 2.77 2.08
N HIS A 414 -19.37 1.84 2.12
CA HIS A 414 -20.28 1.67 3.26
C HIS A 414 -19.60 0.95 4.44
N LEU A 415 -20.16 1.14 5.63
CA LEU A 415 -19.69 0.48 6.84
C LEU A 415 -20.23 -0.96 6.88
N GLU A 416 -19.33 -1.93 6.95
CA GLU A 416 -19.64 -3.36 7.08
C GLU A 416 -19.27 -3.82 8.49
N THR A 417 -20.21 -4.44 9.20
CA THR A 417 -20.03 -4.83 10.62
C THR A 417 -20.39 -6.28 10.92
N GLU A 418 -21.01 -6.98 9.98
CA GLU A 418 -21.60 -8.30 10.21
C GLU A 418 -20.54 -9.35 10.57
N GLU A 419 -19.48 -9.46 9.76
CA GLU A 419 -18.39 -10.42 9.98
C GLU A 419 -17.66 -10.16 11.29
N TYR A 420 -17.39 -8.89 11.61
CA TYR A 420 -16.82 -8.50 12.90
C TYR A 420 -17.69 -8.95 14.08
N HIS A 421 -19.01 -8.70 14.03
CA HIS A 421 -19.89 -9.10 15.12
C HIS A 421 -20.02 -10.63 15.22
N CYS A 422 -19.90 -11.35 14.09
CA CYS A 422 -19.84 -12.80 14.05
C CYS A 422 -18.57 -13.31 14.75
N GLU A 423 -17.40 -12.85 14.32
CA GLU A 423 -16.10 -13.24 14.89
C GLU A 423 -16.00 -12.88 16.37
N ARG A 424 -16.43 -11.68 16.76
CA ARG A 424 -16.44 -11.25 18.16
C ARG A 424 -17.30 -12.14 19.05
N LYS A 425 -18.50 -12.52 18.60
CA LYS A 425 -19.35 -13.48 19.33
C LYS A 425 -18.69 -14.85 19.46
N ALA A 426 -17.99 -15.31 18.42
CA ALA A 426 -17.26 -16.58 18.46
C ALA A 426 -16.10 -16.52 19.47
N LEU A 427 -15.37 -15.41 19.53
CA LEU A 427 -14.34 -15.16 20.54
C LEU A 427 -14.94 -15.13 21.96
N ASP A 428 -16.05 -14.42 22.17
CA ASP A 428 -16.74 -14.39 23.46
C ASP A 428 -17.21 -15.79 23.88
N PHE A 429 -17.72 -16.59 22.96
CA PHE A 429 -18.11 -17.98 23.22
C PHE A 429 -16.89 -18.85 23.61
N LEU A 430 -15.78 -18.71 22.88
CA LEU A 430 -14.54 -19.43 23.15
C LEU A 430 -14.00 -19.13 24.57
N VAL A 431 -14.00 -17.85 24.95
CA VAL A 431 -13.54 -17.37 26.27
C VAL A 431 -14.38 -17.96 27.41
N ASN A 432 -15.69 -18.07 27.22
CA ASN A 432 -16.62 -18.52 28.25
C ASN A 432 -16.88 -20.03 28.28
N SER A 433 -16.50 -20.78 27.24
CA SER A 433 -16.69 -22.24 27.24
C SER A 433 -15.85 -22.90 28.35
N PRO A 434 -16.38 -23.93 29.04
CA PRO A 434 -15.62 -24.70 30.02
C PRO A 434 -14.73 -25.77 29.39
N ASP A 435 -14.89 -26.06 28.09
CA ASP A 435 -14.23 -27.18 27.42
C ASP A 435 -12.77 -26.85 27.10
N GLU A 436 -11.89 -27.86 27.15
CA GLU A 436 -10.50 -27.74 26.70
C GLU A 436 -10.39 -27.52 25.19
N ILE A 437 -11.29 -28.18 24.44
CA ILE A 437 -11.46 -28.02 22.99
C ILE A 437 -12.89 -27.54 22.74
N THR A 438 -13.04 -26.36 22.14
CA THR A 438 -14.35 -25.77 21.89
C THR A 438 -14.82 -26.00 20.46
N ILE A 439 -16.07 -26.45 20.33
CA ILE A 439 -16.77 -26.52 19.05
C ILE A 439 -17.47 -25.18 18.84
N LEU A 440 -17.02 -24.42 17.85
CA LEU A 440 -17.63 -23.15 17.49
C LEU A 440 -18.83 -23.38 16.55
N PRO A 441 -19.91 -22.58 16.69
CA PRO A 441 -21.01 -22.59 15.73
C PRO A 441 -20.53 -22.31 14.30
N SER A 442 -21.16 -22.95 13.31
CA SER A 442 -20.89 -22.73 11.90
C SER A 442 -21.11 -21.25 11.51
N GLY A 443 -20.23 -20.71 10.65
CA GLY A 443 -20.44 -19.41 10.01
C GLY A 443 -19.69 -18.22 10.62
N CYS A 444 -19.14 -18.33 11.84
CA CYS A 444 -18.25 -17.32 12.41
C CYS A 444 -16.82 -17.86 12.52
N ASN A 445 -16.00 -17.55 11.52
CA ASN A 445 -14.57 -17.88 11.53
C ASN A 445 -13.82 -16.95 12.48
N ILE A 446 -12.85 -17.51 13.21
CA ILE A 446 -11.90 -16.74 14.02
C ILE A 446 -10.55 -16.80 13.32
N MET A 447 -10.04 -15.65 12.88
CA MET A 447 -8.69 -15.52 12.30
C MET A 447 -8.42 -16.58 11.21
N SER A 448 -9.32 -16.69 10.23
CA SER A 448 -9.22 -17.60 9.08
C SER A 448 -9.70 -16.89 7.82
N TRP A 449 -9.06 -17.19 6.68
CA TRP A 449 -9.37 -16.53 5.40
C TRP A 449 -10.75 -16.87 4.84
N ALA A 450 -11.12 -18.15 4.80
CA ALA A 450 -12.37 -18.60 4.20
C ALA A 450 -12.77 -19.98 4.73
N ASP A 451 -11.79 -20.88 4.87
CA ASP A 451 -12.08 -22.24 5.28
C ASP A 451 -12.29 -22.34 6.79
N PRO A 452 -13.42 -22.92 7.23
CA PRO A 452 -13.60 -23.27 8.61
C PRO A 452 -12.56 -24.31 9.05
N PHE A 453 -12.15 -24.25 10.31
CA PHE A 453 -11.26 -25.25 10.88
C PHE A 453 -12.04 -26.53 11.14
N ALA A 454 -11.75 -27.56 10.34
CA ALA A 454 -12.32 -28.89 10.48
C ALA A 454 -11.65 -29.76 11.57
N ASP A 455 -10.47 -29.34 12.06
CA ASP A 455 -9.66 -30.06 13.06
C ASP A 455 -9.14 -29.06 14.10
N PRO A 456 -9.28 -29.33 15.41
CA PRO A 456 -8.68 -28.53 16.48
C PRO A 456 -7.22 -28.14 16.24
N LYS A 457 -6.41 -29.03 15.64
CA LYS A 457 -4.98 -28.75 15.38
C LYS A 457 -4.75 -27.56 14.46
N ARG A 458 -5.69 -27.26 13.55
CA ARG A 458 -5.57 -26.10 12.66
C ARG A 458 -5.66 -24.77 13.41
N SER A 459 -6.28 -24.77 14.59
CA SER A 459 -6.38 -23.57 15.45
C SER A 459 -5.16 -23.35 16.34
N GLU A 460 -4.13 -24.21 16.29
CA GLU A 460 -3.06 -24.23 17.28
C GLU A 460 -2.34 -22.87 17.43
N LEU A 461 -1.93 -22.25 16.31
CA LEU A 461 -1.28 -20.94 16.32
C LEU A 461 -2.25 -19.84 16.76
N ASN A 462 -3.53 -19.93 16.36
CA ASN A 462 -4.55 -18.98 16.79
C ASN A 462 -4.73 -19.06 18.31
N ALA A 463 -4.84 -20.27 18.87
CA ALA A 463 -4.98 -20.49 20.31
C ALA A 463 -3.79 -19.95 21.12
N GLU A 464 -2.57 -20.15 20.63
CA GLU A 464 -1.37 -19.61 21.27
C GLU A 464 -1.34 -18.07 21.23
N MET A 465 -1.76 -17.47 20.11
CA MET A 465 -1.85 -16.01 19.99
C MET A 465 -2.94 -15.41 20.88
N LEU A 466 -4.12 -16.04 20.93
CA LEU A 466 -5.23 -15.62 21.79
C LEU A 466 -4.84 -15.70 23.27
N GLN A 467 -4.11 -16.75 23.68
CA GLN A 467 -3.55 -16.86 25.02
C GLN A 467 -2.50 -15.76 25.27
N PHE A 468 -1.59 -15.53 24.31
CA PHE A 468 -0.57 -14.49 24.43
C PHE A 468 -1.18 -13.10 24.62
N TRP A 469 -2.29 -12.81 23.94
CA TRP A 469 -3.06 -11.58 24.13
C TRP A 469 -3.92 -11.57 25.38
N GLY A 470 -3.94 -12.63 26.18
CA GLY A 470 -4.79 -12.71 27.37
C GLY A 470 -6.29 -12.71 27.06
N ILE A 471 -6.68 -13.06 25.83
CA ILE A 471 -8.09 -13.28 25.48
C ILE A 471 -8.56 -14.57 26.14
N THR A 472 -7.79 -15.66 25.99
CA THR A 472 -7.99 -16.89 26.74
C THR A 472 -6.96 -17.00 27.86
N LYS A 473 -7.36 -17.59 29.00
CA LYS A 473 -6.43 -17.81 30.13
C LYS A 473 -5.42 -18.92 29.83
N GLU A 474 -5.83 -19.89 29.04
CA GLU A 474 -5.05 -21.08 28.66
C GLU A 474 -5.07 -21.23 27.13
N LYS A 475 -4.15 -22.04 26.59
CA LYS A 475 -4.12 -22.37 25.16
C LYS A 475 -5.34 -23.24 24.85
N LYS A 476 -6.36 -22.62 24.25
CA LYS A 476 -7.66 -23.25 24.05
C LYS A 476 -7.90 -23.50 22.56
N LEU A 477 -7.87 -24.77 22.18
CA LEU A 477 -8.07 -25.19 20.79
C LEU A 477 -9.56 -25.10 20.42
N TYR A 478 -9.82 -24.88 19.14
CA TYR A 478 -11.17 -24.84 18.62
C TYR A 478 -11.25 -25.36 17.18
N TYR A 479 -12.45 -25.76 16.81
CA TYR A 479 -12.82 -26.11 15.45
C TYR A 479 -14.30 -25.80 15.26
N GLN A 480 -14.77 -25.80 14.02
CA GLN A 480 -16.15 -25.48 13.73
C GLN A 480 -16.94 -26.73 13.39
N ASP A 481 -18.17 -26.78 13.89
CA ASP A 481 -19.13 -27.76 13.42
C ASP A 481 -19.43 -27.46 11.96
N LEU A 482 -18.99 -28.34 11.05
CA LEU A 482 -19.21 -28.15 9.62
C LEU A 482 -20.68 -28.35 9.24
N GLY A 483 -21.50 -28.90 10.14
CA GLY A 483 -22.83 -29.39 9.82
C GLY A 483 -22.74 -30.53 8.80
N GLN A 484 -23.43 -31.64 9.03
CA GLN A 484 -23.75 -32.49 7.89
C GLN A 484 -24.70 -31.69 7.00
N LYS A 485 -24.22 -31.30 5.81
CA LYS A 485 -25.06 -30.70 4.76
C LYS A 485 -26.26 -31.59 4.43
#